data_AF-A0A1L8SVJ0-F1
#
_entry.id   AF-A0A1L8SVJ0-F1
#
_cell.length_a   1.000
_cell.length_b   1.000
_cell.length_c   1.000
_cell.angle_alpha   90.00
_cell.angle_beta   90.00
_cell.angle_gamma   90.00
#
_symmetry.space_group_name_H-M   'P 1'
#
loop_
_entity.id
_entity.type
_entity.pdbx_description
1 polymer ?
#
loop_
_entity_poly.entity_id
_entity_poly.type
_entity_poly.pdbx_seq_one_letter_code
_entity_poly.pdbx_strand_id
1 'polypeptide(L)'
;MILDLMEDGYSEKQAVAKLGDPKQLAYEAAGIPTEVRVPRRLNWLWIILLIIGFPLWGSLALAAFLILFSIDLLIWCIPFTGACLAAGTIIGGVAAALTSPFVLFDSVFMGVTQLGVGMLLFGGGLLCMWLTYKFSAVFINMHRALMRLIRRNIFQRKVVEV
;
A
#
# COMPACT_ATOMS: atom_id res chain seq x y z
N MET A 1 -26.72 -43.25 -29.92
CA MET A 1 -25.52 -42.89 -30.72
C MET A 1 -24.87 -44.09 -31.43
N ILE A 2 -24.25 -45.07 -30.75
CA ILE A 2 -23.73 -46.29 -31.46
C ILE A 2 -24.88 -47.10 -32.08
N LEU A 3 -25.96 -47.27 -31.32
CA LEU A 3 -27.13 -48.02 -31.76
C LEU A 3 -27.80 -47.37 -32.98
N ASP A 4 -27.86 -46.03 -33.04
CA ASP A 4 -28.40 -45.30 -34.21
C ASP A 4 -27.57 -45.59 -35.47
N LEU A 5 -26.24 -45.65 -35.35
CA LEU A 5 -25.36 -45.99 -36.47
C LEU A 5 -25.50 -47.46 -36.90
N MET A 6 -25.80 -48.36 -35.96
CA MET A 6 -26.10 -49.76 -36.29
C MET A 6 -27.47 -49.92 -36.94
N GLU A 7 -28.45 -49.10 -36.56
CA GLU A 7 -29.80 -49.04 -37.16
C GLU A 7 -29.75 -48.49 -38.59
N ASP A 8 -28.82 -47.57 -38.89
CA ASP A 8 -28.50 -47.07 -40.22
C ASP A 8 -27.73 -48.09 -41.11
N GLY A 9 -27.52 -49.32 -40.64
CA GLY A 9 -26.94 -50.41 -41.42
C GLY A 9 -25.41 -50.51 -41.36
N TYR A 10 -24.74 -49.79 -40.46
CA TYR A 10 -23.29 -49.94 -40.26
C TYR A 10 -22.99 -51.13 -39.34
N SER A 11 -21.94 -51.89 -39.68
CA SER A 11 -21.43 -52.93 -38.76
C SER A 11 -20.84 -52.29 -37.50
N GLU A 12 -20.90 -53.00 -36.37
CA GLU A 12 -20.41 -52.51 -35.07
C GLU A 12 -18.97 -51.97 -35.15
N LYS A 13 -18.08 -52.66 -35.89
CA LYS A 13 -16.70 -52.23 -36.10
C LYS A 13 -16.61 -50.89 -36.87
N GLN A 14 -17.49 -50.66 -37.83
CA GLN A 14 -17.55 -49.41 -38.58
C GLN A 14 -18.18 -48.28 -37.77
N ALA A 15 -19.20 -48.59 -36.94
CA ALA A 15 -19.81 -47.62 -36.05
C ALA A 15 -18.81 -47.10 -35.00
N VAL A 16 -18.01 -48.00 -34.41
CA VAL A 16 -16.94 -47.63 -33.46
C VAL A 16 -15.84 -46.81 -34.14
N ALA A 17 -15.43 -47.17 -35.37
CA ALA A 17 -14.45 -46.40 -36.11
C ALA A 17 -14.92 -44.98 -36.45
N LYS A 18 -16.23 -44.79 -36.68
CA LYS A 18 -16.83 -43.50 -37.04
C LYS A 18 -16.99 -42.56 -35.84
N LEU A 19 -17.11 -43.13 -34.63
CA LEU A 19 -17.19 -42.36 -33.38
C LEU A 19 -15.83 -41.90 -32.87
N GLY A 20 -14.73 -42.46 -33.36
CA GLY A 20 -13.38 -42.04 -32.98
C GLY A 20 -12.93 -42.59 -31.62
N ASP A 21 -11.87 -42.00 -31.05
CA ASP A 21 -11.26 -42.50 -29.81
C ASP A 21 -12.19 -42.26 -28.60
N PRO A 22 -12.66 -43.32 -27.92
CA PRO A 22 -13.60 -43.20 -26.79
C PRO A 22 -13.08 -42.33 -25.65
N LYS A 23 -11.76 -42.18 -25.51
CA LYS A 23 -11.18 -41.28 -24.51
C LYS A 23 -11.45 -39.81 -24.83
N GLN A 24 -11.36 -39.42 -26.10
CA GLN A 24 -11.57 -38.03 -26.51
C GLN A 24 -13.04 -37.62 -26.36
N LEU A 25 -13.97 -38.51 -26.74
CA LEU A 25 -15.41 -38.32 -26.52
C LEU A 25 -15.78 -38.19 -25.04
N ALA A 26 -15.13 -38.97 -24.16
CA ALA A 26 -15.37 -38.88 -22.73
C ALA A 26 -14.90 -37.53 -22.14
N TYR A 27 -13.76 -37.00 -22.63
CA TYR A 27 -13.27 -35.68 -22.23
C TYR A 27 -14.16 -34.54 -22.73
N GLU A 28 -14.68 -34.64 -23.96
CA GLU A 28 -15.58 -33.65 -24.56
C GLU A 28 -16.97 -33.67 -23.90
N ALA A 29 -17.52 -34.86 -23.63
CA ALA A 29 -18.80 -35.03 -22.95
C ALA A 29 -18.75 -34.64 -21.46
N ALA A 30 -17.59 -34.77 -20.81
CA ALA A 30 -17.38 -34.34 -19.42
C ALA A 30 -17.27 -32.81 -19.27
N GLY A 31 -17.29 -32.04 -20.37
CA GLY A 31 -17.27 -30.57 -20.34
C GLY A 31 -16.01 -30.00 -19.68
N ILE A 32 -14.94 -30.78 -19.58
CA ILE A 32 -13.70 -30.35 -18.93
C ILE A 32 -13.04 -29.37 -19.91
N PRO A 33 -12.91 -28.08 -19.56
CA PRO A 33 -12.27 -27.12 -20.44
C PRO A 33 -10.84 -27.63 -20.65
N THR A 34 -10.52 -27.95 -21.91
CA THR A 34 -9.14 -28.25 -22.28
C THR A 34 -8.35 -27.00 -21.92
N GLU A 35 -7.50 -27.09 -20.89
CA GLU A 35 -6.61 -26.00 -20.52
C GLU A 35 -5.72 -25.70 -21.73
N VAL A 36 -6.13 -24.71 -22.52
CA VAL A 36 -5.32 -24.17 -23.59
C VAL A 36 -4.14 -23.50 -22.90
N ARG A 37 -3.05 -24.25 -22.71
CA ARG A 37 -1.77 -23.71 -22.32
C ARG A 37 -1.29 -22.80 -23.44
N VAL A 38 -1.68 -21.53 -23.36
CA VAL A 38 -1.10 -20.46 -24.17
C VAL A 38 0.40 -20.46 -23.91
N PRO A 39 1.25 -20.81 -24.89
CA PRO A 39 2.68 -20.75 -24.68
C PRO A 39 3.04 -19.27 -24.52
N ARG A 40 3.41 -18.87 -23.30
CA ARG A 40 3.99 -17.55 -23.02
C ARG A 40 5.36 -17.49 -23.68
N ARG A 41 5.39 -17.29 -25.00
CA ARG A 41 6.60 -16.95 -25.72
C ARG A 41 6.89 -15.49 -25.38
N LEU A 42 7.86 -15.28 -24.49
CA LEU A 42 8.44 -13.97 -24.26
C LEU A 42 9.11 -13.56 -25.56
N ASN A 43 8.37 -12.82 -26.39
CA ASN A 43 8.85 -12.33 -27.66
C ASN A 43 10.04 -11.42 -27.39
N TRP A 44 11.22 -11.79 -27.90
CA TRP A 44 12.48 -11.04 -27.70
C TRP A 44 12.36 -9.57 -28.12
N LEU A 45 11.50 -9.28 -29.10
CA LEU A 45 11.11 -7.94 -29.52
C LEU A 45 10.48 -7.10 -28.39
N TRP A 46 9.64 -7.69 -27.55
CA TRP A 46 9.05 -7.00 -26.41
C TRP A 46 10.09 -6.70 -25.33
N ILE A 47 11.07 -7.59 -25.12
CA ILE A 47 12.18 -7.36 -24.20
C ILE A 47 13.08 -6.23 -24.71
N ILE A 48 13.42 -6.22 -26.01
CA ILE A 48 14.20 -5.15 -26.63
C ILE A 48 13.44 -3.81 -26.57
N LEU A 49 12.14 -3.81 -26.88
CA LEU A 49 11.29 -2.63 -26.79
C LEU A 49 11.14 -2.15 -25.34
N LEU A 50 11.10 -3.05 -24.36
CA LEU A 50 11.10 -2.73 -22.94
C LEU A 50 12.43 -2.12 -22.50
N ILE A 51 13.57 -2.62 -23.00
CA ILE A 51 14.91 -2.09 -22.69
C ILE A 51 15.11 -0.72 -23.31
N ILE A 52 14.69 -0.51 -24.56
CA ILE A 52 14.76 0.80 -25.24
C ILE A 52 13.72 1.77 -24.66
N GLY A 53 12.57 1.26 -24.21
CA GLY A 53 11.56 2.02 -23.50
C GLY A 53 11.88 2.25 -22.03
N PHE A 54 12.80 1.49 -21.43
CA PHE A 54 13.17 1.57 -20.00
C PHE A 54 13.63 2.97 -19.57
N PRO A 55 14.38 3.76 -20.37
CA PRO A 55 14.64 5.16 -20.06
C PRO A 55 13.35 5.98 -19.84
N LEU A 56 12.28 5.67 -20.57
CA LEU A 56 10.99 6.36 -20.49
C LEU A 56 10.08 5.76 -19.40
N TRP A 57 9.89 4.45 -19.39
CA TRP A 57 9.06 3.75 -18.40
C TRP A 57 9.68 3.78 -17.00
N GLY A 58 11.00 3.67 -16.92
CA GLY A 58 11.76 3.75 -15.67
C GLY A 58 11.71 5.15 -15.06
N SER A 59 11.89 6.20 -15.86
CA SER A 59 11.74 7.58 -15.38
C SER A 59 10.30 7.91 -14.98
N LEU A 60 9.30 7.41 -15.72
CA LEU A 60 7.90 7.60 -15.37
C LEU A 60 7.49 6.84 -14.10
N ALA A 61 7.96 5.60 -13.94
CA ALA A 61 7.75 4.81 -12.73
C ALA A 61 8.44 5.45 -11.51
N LEU A 62 9.67 5.93 -11.69
CA LEU A 62 10.41 6.68 -10.68
C LEU A 62 9.67 7.97 -10.30
N ALA A 63 9.18 8.73 -11.28
CA ALA A 63 8.42 9.95 -11.03
C ALA A 63 7.14 9.66 -10.24
N ALA A 64 6.39 8.62 -10.61
CA ALA A 64 5.21 8.20 -9.86
C ALA A 64 5.57 7.78 -8.41
N PHE A 65 6.68 7.06 -8.23
CA PHE A 65 7.17 6.69 -6.90
C PHE A 65 7.57 7.91 -6.06
N LEU A 66 8.29 8.87 -6.65
CA LEU A 66 8.69 10.11 -5.98
C LEU A 66 7.48 10.97 -5.59
N ILE A 67 6.44 11.00 -6.41
CA ILE A 67 5.19 11.70 -6.09
C ILE A 67 4.52 11.06 -4.87
N LEU A 68 4.38 9.73 -4.85
CA LEU A 68 3.83 9.02 -3.70
C LEU A 68 4.67 9.26 -2.44
N PHE A 69 5.99 9.15 -2.57
CA PHE A 69 6.92 9.39 -1.47
C PHE A 69 6.85 10.83 -0.94
N SER A 70 6.69 11.81 -1.81
CA SER A 70 6.50 13.22 -1.44
C SER A 70 5.21 13.41 -0.63
N ILE A 71 4.11 12.79 -1.05
CA ILE A 71 2.84 12.84 -0.31
C ILE A 71 3.00 12.22 1.09
N ASP A 72 3.68 11.08 1.19
CA ASP A 72 3.97 10.45 2.49
C ASP A 72 4.83 11.36 3.38
N LEU A 73 5.88 11.99 2.85
CA LEU A 73 6.70 12.94 3.60
C LEU A 73 5.87 14.12 4.12
N LEU A 74 5.00 14.71 3.29
CA LEU A 74 4.14 15.82 3.69
C LEU A 74 3.17 15.43 4.81
N ILE A 75 2.63 14.21 4.77
CA ILE A 75 1.77 13.68 5.84
C ILE A 75 2.57 13.54 7.15
N TRP A 76 3.82 13.10 7.08
CA TRP A 76 4.69 12.93 8.25
C TRP A 76 5.30 14.24 8.77
N CYS A 77 5.37 15.30 7.96
CA CYS A 77 5.83 16.63 8.41
C CYS A 77 4.97 17.23 9.53
N ILE A 78 3.66 17.00 9.50
CA ILE A 78 2.73 17.55 10.50
C ILE A 78 3.02 17.00 11.91
N PRO A 79 3.05 15.67 12.14
CA PRO A 79 3.41 15.15 13.45
C PRO A 79 4.87 15.44 13.83
N PHE A 80 5.78 15.52 12.85
CA PHE A 80 7.19 15.81 13.11
C PHE A 80 7.40 17.24 13.65
N THR A 81 6.80 18.25 13.01
CA THR A 81 6.88 19.64 13.45
C THR A 81 6.24 19.84 14.84
N GLY A 82 5.10 19.20 15.10
CA GLY A 82 4.47 19.18 16.43
C GLY A 82 5.37 18.54 17.49
N ALA A 83 6.04 17.44 17.16
CA ALA A 83 6.99 16.79 18.07
C ALA A 83 8.21 17.66 18.36
N CYS A 84 8.77 18.33 17.36
CA CYS A 84 9.88 19.27 17.53
C CYS A 84 9.50 20.46 18.41
N LEU A 85 8.30 21.03 18.21
CA LEU A 85 7.77 22.12 19.03
C LEU A 85 7.58 21.68 20.50
N ALA A 86 6.98 20.50 20.71
CA ALA A 86 6.82 19.93 22.04
C ALA A 86 8.17 19.68 22.72
N ALA A 87 9.14 19.11 22.01
CA ALA A 87 10.49 18.87 22.54
C ALA A 87 11.18 20.19 22.93
N GLY A 88 11.14 21.21 22.06
CA GLY A 88 11.74 22.51 22.33
C GLY A 88 11.13 23.22 23.54
N THR A 89 9.79 23.18 23.66
CA THR A 89 9.08 23.80 24.80
C THR A 89 9.28 23.04 26.11
N ILE A 90 9.37 21.71 26.09
CA ILE A 90 9.71 20.91 27.27
C ILE A 90 11.14 21.20 27.73
N ILE A 91 12.12 21.13 26.81
CA ILE A 91 13.53 21.37 27.14
C ILE A 91 13.71 22.81 27.63
N GLY A 92 13.13 23.78 26.94
CA GLY A 92 13.15 25.19 27.34
C GLY A 92 12.47 25.43 28.69
N GLY A 93 11.32 24.78 28.93
CA GLY A 93 10.60 24.86 30.20
C GLY A 93 11.40 24.29 31.38
N VAL A 94 12.03 23.13 31.19
CA VAL A 94 12.91 22.51 32.20
C VAL A 94 14.14 23.37 32.45
N ALA A 95 14.79 23.87 31.40
CA ALA A 95 15.95 24.75 31.54
C ALA A 95 15.58 26.04 32.29
N ALA A 96 14.45 26.66 31.97
CA ALA A 96 13.94 27.84 32.68
C ALA A 96 13.63 27.55 34.15
N ALA A 97 13.04 26.39 34.46
CA ALA A 97 12.75 25.98 35.84
C ALA A 97 14.03 25.72 36.66
N LEU A 98 15.04 25.08 36.06
CA LEU A 98 16.32 24.79 36.73
C LEU A 98 17.18 26.04 36.93
N THR A 99 17.07 27.02 36.03
CA THR A 99 17.82 28.29 36.12
C THR A 99 17.15 29.32 37.02
N SER A 100 15.85 29.18 37.30
CA SER A 100 15.08 30.13 38.14
C SER A 100 15.64 30.33 39.56
N PRO A 101 16.08 29.29 40.30
CA PRO A 101 16.72 29.47 41.61
C PRO A 101 17.97 30.35 41.59
N PHE A 102 18.74 30.33 40.49
CA PHE A 102 19.93 31.16 40.35
C PHE A 102 19.56 32.64 40.15
N VAL A 103 18.49 32.92 39.40
CA VAL A 103 18.00 34.28 39.13
C VAL A 103 17.28 34.89 40.33
N LEU A 104 16.70 34.05 41.20
CA LEU A 104 16.08 34.48 42.46
C LEU A 104 17.07 35.19 43.41
N PHE A 105 18.38 34.90 43.32
CA PHE A 105 19.40 35.57 44.12
C PHE A 105 19.62 37.03 43.71
N ASP A 106 19.45 37.36 42.42
CA ASP A 106 19.60 38.74 41.92
C ASP A 106 18.29 39.53 42.02
N SER A 107 17.17 38.91 41.62
CA SER A 107 15.87 39.57 41.73
C SER A 107 14.72 38.55 41.82
N VAL A 108 13.95 38.69 42.91
CA VAL A 108 12.81 37.81 43.19
C VAL A 108 11.76 37.87 42.07
N PHE A 109 11.52 39.06 41.51
CA PHE A 109 10.55 39.24 40.42
C PHE A 109 10.95 38.49 39.13
N MET A 110 12.22 38.57 38.69
CA MET A 110 12.67 37.84 37.50
C MET A 110 12.68 36.32 37.74
N GLY A 111 13.11 35.88 38.93
CA GLY A 111 13.12 34.46 39.27
C GLY A 111 11.72 33.82 39.27
N VAL A 112 10.72 34.50 39.85
CA VAL A 112 9.32 34.01 39.89
C VAL A 112 8.68 34.02 38.49
N THR A 113 8.88 35.08 37.71
CA THR A 113 8.35 35.15 36.34
C THR A 113 8.97 34.11 35.42
N GLN A 114 10.28 33.88 35.53
CA GLN A 114 10.99 32.82 34.80
C GLN A 114 10.50 31.42 35.19
N LEU A 115 10.23 31.17 36.47
CA LEU A 115 9.66 29.89 36.93
C LEU A 115 8.25 29.68 36.35
N GLY A 116 7.41 30.71 36.38
CA GLY A 116 6.06 30.67 35.82
C GLY A 116 6.05 30.42 34.31
N VAL A 117 6.91 31.13 33.56
CA VAL A 117 7.08 30.90 32.12
C VAL A 117 7.64 29.51 31.84
N GLY A 118 8.58 29.02 32.64
CA GLY A 118 9.12 27.67 32.53
C GLY A 118 8.05 26.59 32.72
N MET A 119 7.21 26.72 33.75
CA MET A 119 6.08 25.82 34.01
C MET A 119 5.03 25.88 32.89
N LEU A 120 4.72 27.08 32.37
CA LEU A 120 3.80 27.23 31.25
C LEU A 120 4.33 26.60 29.97
N LEU A 121 5.61 26.78 29.65
CA LEU A 121 6.25 26.16 28.49
C LEU A 121 6.31 24.63 28.62
N PHE A 122 6.63 24.13 29.81
CA PHE A 122 6.67 22.70 30.08
C PHE A 122 5.27 22.06 29.95
N GLY A 123 4.25 22.67 30.59
CA GLY A 123 2.86 22.20 30.50
C GLY A 123 2.30 22.32 29.08
N GLY A 124 2.57 23.44 28.40
CA GLY A 124 2.19 23.66 27.01
C GLY A 124 2.85 22.67 26.05
N GLY A 125 4.11 22.31 26.29
CA GLY A 125 4.84 21.30 25.53
C GLY A 125 4.25 19.90 25.69
N LEU A 126 3.89 19.51 26.92
CA LEU A 126 3.18 18.26 27.20
C LEU A 126 1.82 18.19 26.50
N LEU A 127 1.04 19.28 26.54
CA LEU A 127 -0.24 19.37 25.83
C LEU A 127 -0.05 19.30 24.31
N CYS A 128 0.95 20.00 23.76
CA CYS A 128 1.31 19.89 22.34
C CYS A 128 1.67 18.45 21.98
N MET A 129 2.50 17.78 22.79
CA MET A 129 2.88 16.38 22.54
C MET A 129 1.68 15.45 22.52
N TRP A 130 0.75 15.61 23.47
CA TRP A 130 -0.48 14.82 23.53
C TRP A 130 -1.38 15.08 22.33
N LEU A 131 -1.54 16.35 21.94
CA LEU A 131 -2.32 16.75 20.78
C LEU A 131 -1.71 16.18 19.49
N THR A 132 -0.40 16.30 19.32
CA THR A 132 0.34 15.74 18.18
C THR A 132 0.20 14.22 18.12
N TYR A 133 0.24 13.52 19.26
CA TYR A 133 0.02 12.07 19.32
C TYR A 133 -1.39 11.69 18.85
N LYS A 134 -2.42 12.42 19.30
CA LYS A 134 -3.81 12.19 18.86
C LYS A 134 -3.99 12.45 17.36
N PHE A 135 -3.44 13.54 16.84
CA PHE A 135 -3.48 13.82 15.40
C PHE A 135 -2.71 12.76 14.60
N SER A 136 -1.52 12.35 15.06
CA SER A 136 -0.73 11.31 14.39
C SER A 136 -1.51 9.99 14.27
N ALA A 137 -2.24 9.60 15.32
CA ALA A 137 -3.08 8.40 15.26
C ALA A 137 -4.19 8.49 14.19
N VAL A 138 -4.81 9.67 14.03
CA VAL A 138 -5.80 9.92 12.97
C VAL A 138 -5.15 9.85 11.59
N PHE A 139 -3.98 10.47 11.41
CA PHE A 139 -3.23 10.43 10.16
C PHE A 139 -2.82 9.00 9.77
N ILE A 140 -2.34 8.20 10.72
CA ILE A 140 -2.00 6.78 10.48
C ILE A 140 -3.24 5.99 10.05
N ASN A 141 -4.39 6.24 10.67
CA ASN A 141 -5.64 5.58 10.27
C ASN A 141 -6.09 6.01 8.87
N MET A 142 -5.95 7.29 8.52
CA MET A 142 -6.25 7.81 7.18
C MET A 142 -5.31 7.23 6.13
N HIS A 143 -4.00 7.18 6.39
CA HIS A 143 -3.02 6.56 5.50
C HIS A 143 -3.30 5.06 5.32
N ARG A 144 -3.60 4.32 6.40
CA ARG A 144 -4.01 2.91 6.32
C ARG A 144 -5.32 2.73 5.55
N ALA A 145 -6.27 3.67 5.63
CA ALA A 145 -7.50 3.63 4.85
C ALA A 145 -7.22 3.84 3.36
N LEU A 146 -6.40 4.83 3.00
CA LEU A 146 -5.96 5.08 1.63
C LEU A 146 -5.25 3.84 1.05
N MET A 147 -4.30 3.27 1.78
CA MET A 147 -3.55 2.09 1.34
C MET A 147 -4.46 0.88 1.16
N ARG A 148 -5.47 0.70 2.03
CA ARG A 148 -6.50 -0.34 1.85
C ARG A 148 -7.36 -0.10 0.61
N LEU A 149 -7.75 1.14 0.31
CA LEU A 149 -8.52 1.49 -0.89
C LEU A 149 -7.72 1.23 -2.17
N ILE A 150 -6.46 1.64 -2.20
CA ILE A 150 -5.55 1.38 -3.33
C ILE A 150 -5.38 -0.11 -3.53
N ARG A 151 -5.10 -0.87 -2.46
CA ARG A 151 -4.97 -2.34 -2.53
C ARG A 151 -6.26 -2.97 -3.03
N ARG A 152 -7.43 -2.53 -2.54
CA ARG A 152 -8.73 -3.06 -2.98
C ARG A 152 -8.97 -2.79 -4.47
N ASN A 153 -8.77 -1.56 -4.93
CA ASN A 153 -9.04 -1.18 -6.32
C ASN A 153 -8.06 -1.78 -7.33
N ILE A 154 -6.78 -1.94 -6.96
CA ILE A 154 -5.74 -2.46 -7.86
C ILE A 154 -5.69 -4.00 -7.84
N PHE A 155 -5.80 -4.65 -6.69
CA PHE A 155 -5.68 -6.11 -6.60
C PHE A 155 -7.00 -6.87 -6.79
N GLN A 156 -8.15 -6.32 -6.42
CA GLN A 156 -9.42 -7.06 -6.55
C GLN A 156 -10.12 -6.87 -7.90
N ARG A 157 -9.74 -5.88 -8.72
CA ARG A 157 -10.22 -5.79 -10.10
C ARG A 157 -9.75 -6.94 -11.00
N LYS A 158 -8.74 -7.73 -10.58
CA LYS A 158 -8.29 -8.92 -11.31
C LYS A 158 -9.07 -10.20 -11.01
N VAL A 159 -10.05 -10.18 -10.10
CA VAL A 159 -10.84 -11.38 -9.73
C VAL A 159 -12.29 -11.31 -10.24
N VAL A 160 -12.57 -10.40 -11.18
CA VAL A 160 -13.82 -10.42 -11.95
C VAL A 160 -13.44 -10.60 -13.42
N GLU A 161 -12.92 -11.78 -13.73
CA GLU A 161 -13.03 -12.32 -15.08
C GLU A 161 -13.83 -13.61 -14.99
N VAL A 162 -15.01 -13.53 -15.61
CA VAL A 162 -15.95 -14.56 -16.06
C VAL A 162 -16.79 -15.27 -14.99
#